data_AF-A0A9E2KBB0-F1
#
_entry.id   AF-A0A9E2KBB0-F1
#
_cell.length_a   1.000
_cell.length_b   1.000
_cell.length_c   1.000
_cell.angle_alpha   90.00
_cell.angle_beta   90.00
_cell.angle_gamma   90.00
#
_symmetry.space_group_name_H-M   'P 1'
#
loop_
_entity.id
_entity.type
_entity.pdbx_description
1 polymer ?
#
loop_
_entity_poly.entity_id
_entity_poly.type
_entity_poly.pdbx_seq_one_letter_code
_entity_poly.pdbx_strand_id
1 'polypeptide(L)'
;TDNGTTDGGTTDGGTTDGGTTDGGTTDGEETSKTLIHNFTTNGSDSDFFTITGALSTIKGTVEYNGLVLTQCLKIDSKANISFTTTDTSNLTLVFNSDFNGEINIDDTNYAVTNGVLTLSLNAGTHTIKKSVTANLYYIELAY
;
A
#
# COMPACT_ATOMS: atom_id res chain seq x y z
N THR A 1 3.22 -56.58 -47.61
CA THR A 1 3.50 -56.64 -46.16
C THR A 1 4.82 -55.93 -45.94
N ASP A 2 4.90 -54.60 -46.04
CA ASP A 2 4.14 -53.51 -45.39
C ASP A 2 5.02 -52.85 -44.29
N ASN A 3 4.72 -51.59 -43.98
CA ASN A 3 5.62 -50.52 -43.55
C ASN A 3 6.19 -50.60 -42.12
N GLY A 4 7.22 -49.77 -41.89
CA GLY A 4 7.60 -49.27 -40.57
C GLY A 4 8.67 -48.18 -40.65
N THR A 5 8.26 -46.91 -40.79
CA THR A 5 9.17 -45.73 -40.81
C THR A 5 8.77 -44.73 -39.72
N THR A 6 9.74 -44.23 -38.97
CA THR A 6 9.65 -43.10 -38.00
C THR A 6 11.10 -42.64 -37.84
N ASP A 7 11.56 -41.47 -38.30
CA ASP A 7 11.21 -40.08 -37.93
C ASP A 7 11.47 -39.80 -36.43
N GLY A 8 12.23 -38.79 -36.00
CA GLY A 8 13.03 -37.77 -36.70
C GLY A 8 13.33 -36.61 -35.73
N GLY A 9 14.41 -35.83 -35.92
CA GLY A 9 14.52 -34.49 -35.29
C GLY A 9 15.75 -34.17 -34.43
N THR A 10 16.79 -33.68 -35.10
CA THR A 10 17.97 -32.95 -34.59
C THR A 10 17.74 -31.43 -34.69
N THR A 11 18.32 -30.50 -33.91
CA THR A 11 19.41 -30.58 -32.91
C THR A 11 19.51 -29.28 -32.05
N ASP A 12 20.27 -29.32 -30.95
CA ASP A 12 21.17 -28.30 -30.33
C ASP A 12 21.32 -26.93 -31.07
N GLY A 13 21.57 -25.74 -30.48
CA GLY A 13 21.88 -25.29 -29.12
C GLY A 13 22.60 -23.90 -29.17
N GLY A 14 22.64 -23.10 -28.09
CA GLY A 14 23.58 -21.96 -27.96
C GLY A 14 23.07 -20.52 -27.68
N THR A 15 23.04 -20.16 -26.39
CA THR A 15 23.54 -18.90 -25.74
C THR A 15 23.44 -17.48 -26.36
N THR A 16 23.02 -16.55 -25.47
CA THR A 16 23.47 -15.14 -25.20
C THR A 16 22.61 -13.93 -25.63
N ASP A 17 22.45 -13.04 -24.64
CA ASP A 17 22.42 -11.56 -24.65
C ASP A 17 21.14 -10.75 -24.97
N GLY A 18 21.02 -9.65 -24.22
CA GLY A 18 20.59 -8.32 -24.68
C GLY A 18 19.18 -8.07 -25.24
N GLY A 19 18.45 -7.18 -24.55
CA GLY A 19 17.71 -6.12 -25.26
C GLY A 19 16.18 -6.20 -25.29
N THR A 20 15.57 -5.05 -25.01
CA THR A 20 14.16 -4.64 -25.16
C THR A 20 13.44 -5.09 -26.44
N THR A 21 12.16 -5.42 -26.32
CA THR A 21 11.10 -5.27 -27.34
C THR A 21 9.80 -5.02 -26.55
N ASP A 22 9.25 -3.81 -26.52
CA ASP A 22 8.43 -3.11 -27.54
C ASP A 22 6.97 -3.60 -27.59
N GLY A 23 6.04 -2.67 -27.81
CA GLY A 23 4.71 -2.70 -27.22
C GLY A 23 3.63 -3.52 -27.93
N GLY A 24 2.65 -3.95 -27.15
CA GLY A 24 1.35 -4.43 -27.64
C GLY A 24 0.22 -3.80 -26.82
N THR A 25 -0.58 -2.94 -27.42
CA THR A 25 -1.86 -2.48 -26.84
C THR A 25 -2.75 -3.70 -26.60
N THR A 26 -3.11 -3.92 -25.33
CA THR A 26 -4.14 -4.89 -24.95
C THR A 26 -5.30 -4.13 -24.31
N ASP A 27 -6.50 -4.64 -24.52
CA ASP A 27 -7.78 -4.05 -24.09
C ASP A 27 -7.85 -3.83 -22.57
N GLY A 28 -8.72 -2.91 -22.14
CA GLY A 28 -8.71 -2.36 -20.78
C GLY A 28 -9.15 -3.36 -19.69
N GLU A 29 -8.18 -4.06 -19.09
CA GLU A 29 -8.34 -4.68 -17.77
C GLU A 29 -7.94 -3.68 -16.68
N GLU A 30 -8.94 -3.08 -16.02
CA GLU A 30 -8.75 -2.26 -14.81
C GLU A 30 -8.27 -3.18 -13.67
N THR A 31 -6.97 -3.43 -13.62
CA THR A 31 -6.34 -4.17 -12.52
C THR A 31 -6.36 -3.29 -11.27
N SER A 32 -7.35 -3.50 -10.40
CA SER A 32 -7.45 -2.77 -9.12
C SER A 32 -6.11 -2.77 -8.39
N LYS A 33 -5.61 -1.56 -8.11
CA LYS A 33 -4.27 -1.35 -7.60
C LYS A 33 -4.36 -1.07 -6.10
N THR A 34 -3.60 -1.81 -5.31
CA THR A 34 -3.51 -1.56 -3.87
C THR A 34 -2.10 -1.11 -3.50
N LEU A 35 -1.99 0.06 -2.84
CA LEU A 35 -0.76 0.56 -2.24
C LEU A 35 -0.87 0.43 -0.73
N ILE A 36 0.14 -0.18 -0.10
CA ILE A 36 0.16 -0.48 1.33
C ILE A 36 1.41 0.11 1.97
N HIS A 37 1.25 0.71 3.15
CA HIS A 37 2.37 1.05 4.03
C HIS A 37 2.15 0.44 5.42
N ASN A 38 3.01 -0.51 5.79
CA ASN A 38 2.97 -1.17 7.09
C ASN A 38 4.13 -0.66 7.96
N PHE A 39 3.82 0.12 8.99
CA PHE A 39 4.84 0.71 9.87
C PHE A 39 5.67 -0.33 10.62
N THR A 40 5.22 -1.58 10.73
CA THR A 40 5.97 -2.69 11.35
C THR A 40 7.10 -3.21 10.48
N THR A 41 6.90 -3.29 9.16
CA THR A 41 7.89 -3.81 8.21
C THR A 41 8.70 -2.71 7.54
N ASN A 42 8.09 -1.54 7.32
CA ASN A 42 8.65 -0.45 6.53
C ASN A 42 9.12 0.73 7.39
N GLY A 43 8.73 0.83 8.66
CA GLY A 43 8.99 2.03 9.47
C GLY A 43 8.43 3.28 8.77
N SER A 44 9.31 4.22 8.42
CA SER A 44 8.95 5.41 7.61
C SER A 44 9.40 5.33 6.15
N ASP A 45 10.02 4.23 5.71
CA ASP A 45 10.61 4.11 4.37
C ASP A 45 9.52 3.74 3.36
N SER A 46 9.25 4.64 2.41
CA SER A 46 8.19 4.49 1.40
C SER A 46 8.53 5.25 0.12
N ASP A 47 8.27 4.63 -1.04
CA ASP A 47 8.42 5.26 -2.35
C ASP A 47 7.22 6.15 -2.73
N PHE A 48 6.09 6.01 -2.02
CA PHE A 48 4.82 6.69 -2.34
C PHE A 48 4.39 7.69 -1.27
N PHE A 49 4.53 7.34 0.02
CA PHE A 49 4.15 8.21 1.13
C PHE A 49 5.36 9.00 1.63
N THR A 50 5.30 10.33 1.58
CA THR A 50 6.27 11.16 2.31
C THR A 50 5.85 11.23 3.78
N ILE A 51 6.60 10.54 4.65
CA ILE A 51 6.26 10.35 6.06
C ILE A 51 7.22 11.16 6.96
N THR A 52 6.65 12.01 7.81
CA THR A 52 7.38 12.68 8.90
C THR A 52 6.69 12.41 10.23
N GLY A 53 7.47 12.31 11.30
CA GLY A 53 6.99 12.05 12.66
C GLY A 53 7.93 11.07 13.39
N ALA A 54 7.46 10.51 14.50
CA ALA A 54 8.25 9.61 15.33
C ALA A 54 7.58 8.24 15.47
N LEU A 55 8.31 7.19 15.08
CA LEU A 55 7.89 5.80 15.22
C LEU A 55 7.88 5.34 16.69
N SER A 56 7.14 4.28 17.00
CA SER A 56 7.13 3.67 18.34
C SER A 56 6.71 2.22 18.32
N THR A 57 7.36 1.38 19.14
CA THR A 57 7.06 -0.04 19.36
C THR A 57 6.45 -0.33 20.74
N ILE A 58 6.13 0.73 21.50
CA ILE A 58 5.60 0.63 22.88
C ILE A 58 4.16 1.18 23.00
N LYS A 59 3.40 1.12 21.90
CA LYS A 59 2.03 1.64 21.80
C LYS A 59 0.95 0.55 21.71
N GLY A 60 1.35 -0.69 21.93
CA GLY A 60 0.50 -1.87 21.81
C GLY A 60 0.79 -2.65 20.54
N THR A 61 -0.12 -3.56 20.23
CA THR A 61 -0.10 -4.41 19.03
C THR A 61 -1.50 -4.42 18.46
N VAL A 62 -1.61 -4.43 17.13
CA VAL A 62 -2.88 -4.43 16.41
C VAL A 62 -2.90 -5.62 15.47
N GLU A 63 -3.97 -6.41 15.51
CA GLU A 63 -4.22 -7.47 14.53
C GLU A 63 -5.14 -6.92 13.44
N TYR A 64 -4.73 -7.02 12.17
CA TYR A 64 -5.50 -6.52 11.03
C TYR A 64 -5.23 -7.37 9.79
N ASN A 65 -6.28 -7.89 9.14
CA ASN A 65 -6.19 -8.78 7.97
C ASN A 65 -5.19 -9.95 8.12
N GLY A 66 -5.08 -10.51 9.33
CA GLY A 66 -4.13 -11.59 9.65
C GLY A 66 -2.69 -11.15 9.89
N LEU A 67 -2.39 -9.85 9.76
CA LEU A 67 -1.10 -9.25 10.11
C LEU A 67 -1.07 -8.91 11.61
N VAL A 68 0.10 -9.06 12.23
CA VAL A 68 0.39 -8.61 13.60
C VAL A 68 1.26 -7.36 13.53
N LEU A 69 0.66 -6.20 13.81
CA LEU A 69 1.29 -4.88 13.67
C LEU A 69 1.85 -4.43 15.04
N THR A 70 3.16 -4.27 15.14
CA THR A 70 3.88 -4.01 16.41
C THR A 70 4.64 -2.68 16.45
N GLN A 71 4.66 -1.93 15.34
CA GLN A 71 5.19 -0.58 15.29
C GLN A 71 4.18 0.38 14.64
N CYS A 72 4.10 1.59 15.17
CA CYS A 72 3.26 2.67 14.68
C CYS A 72 4.03 3.96 14.41
N LEU A 73 3.50 4.82 13.54
CA LEU A 73 3.76 6.25 13.59
C LEU A 73 2.91 6.88 14.72
N LYS A 74 3.55 7.63 15.61
CA LYS A 74 2.81 8.49 16.56
C LYS A 74 2.28 9.71 15.82
N ILE A 75 0.96 9.86 15.77
CA ILE A 75 0.30 11.06 15.27
C ILE A 75 0.33 12.12 16.37
N ASP A 76 1.46 12.82 16.46
CA ASP A 76 1.67 14.00 17.32
C ASP A 76 1.84 15.28 16.49
N SER A 77 2.22 16.41 17.10
CA SER A 77 2.29 17.70 16.41
C SER A 77 3.40 17.80 15.35
N LYS A 78 4.27 16.79 15.23
CA LYS A 78 5.29 16.67 14.17
C LYS A 78 4.93 15.64 13.11
N ALA A 79 3.79 14.95 13.25
CA ALA A 79 3.37 13.93 12.32
C ALA A 79 2.67 14.54 11.10
N ASN A 80 3.17 14.23 9.92
CA ASN A 80 2.54 14.53 8.65
C ASN A 80 2.87 13.42 7.66
N ILE A 81 1.85 12.88 7.00
CA ILE A 81 1.99 12.00 5.84
C ILE A 81 1.42 12.75 4.64
N SER A 82 2.15 12.83 3.53
CA SER A 82 1.65 13.41 2.28
C SER A 82 1.90 12.48 1.10
N PHE A 83 0.92 12.41 0.20
CA PHE A 83 0.93 11.54 -0.98
C PHE A 83 0.04 12.14 -2.07
N THR A 84 0.13 11.63 -3.30
CA THR A 84 -0.67 12.09 -4.43
C THR A 84 -1.34 10.91 -5.12
N THR A 85 -2.66 10.95 -5.23
CA THR A 85 -3.49 9.99 -5.98
C THR A 85 -3.69 10.52 -7.41
N THR A 86 -3.62 9.63 -8.40
CA THR A 86 -3.92 9.98 -9.81
C THR A 86 -5.41 9.90 -10.12
N ASP A 87 -6.13 9.05 -9.38
CA ASP A 87 -7.51 8.67 -9.58
C ASP A 87 -8.24 8.61 -8.23
N THR A 88 -9.57 8.50 -8.26
CA THR A 88 -10.35 8.25 -7.04
C THR A 88 -9.90 6.95 -6.39
N SER A 89 -9.73 6.96 -5.06
CA SER A 89 -9.25 5.82 -4.29
C SER A 89 -9.97 5.70 -2.95
N ASN A 90 -9.89 4.53 -2.32
CA ASN A 90 -10.34 4.30 -0.95
C ASN A 90 -9.12 4.18 -0.03
N LEU A 91 -8.96 5.18 0.83
CA LEU A 91 -7.97 5.18 1.91
C LEU A 91 -8.52 4.36 3.09
N THR A 92 -7.72 3.44 3.63
CA THR A 92 -7.94 2.83 4.93
C THR A 92 -6.76 3.12 5.87
N LEU A 93 -7.07 3.57 7.09
CA LEU A 93 -6.11 3.83 8.16
C LEU A 93 -6.42 2.94 9.36
N VAL A 94 -5.39 2.29 9.91
CA VAL A 94 -5.53 1.37 11.05
C VAL A 94 -4.72 1.87 12.25
N PHE A 95 -5.42 2.05 13.37
CA PHE A 95 -4.94 2.52 14.66
C PHE A 95 -5.09 1.41 15.72
N ASN A 96 -4.83 1.73 16.99
CA ASN A 96 -5.22 0.84 18.11
C ASN A 96 -6.73 0.51 18.03
N SER A 97 -7.13 -0.75 18.25
CA SER A 97 -8.51 -1.22 18.05
C SER A 97 -9.55 -0.60 18.99
N ASP A 98 -9.12 -0.03 20.12
CA ASP A 98 -9.94 0.73 21.07
C ASP A 98 -10.04 2.23 20.74
N PHE A 99 -9.27 2.72 19.75
CA PHE A 99 -9.25 4.11 19.37
C PHE A 99 -10.54 4.53 18.66
N ASN A 100 -11.23 5.50 19.26
CA ASN A 100 -12.48 6.09 18.77
C ASN A 100 -12.37 7.63 18.77
N GLY A 101 -11.29 8.14 18.18
CA GLY A 101 -10.99 9.58 18.09
C GLY A 101 -11.14 10.12 16.67
N GLU A 102 -10.38 11.16 16.34
CA GLU A 102 -10.38 11.78 15.01
C GLU A 102 -8.97 11.83 14.41
N ILE A 103 -8.90 11.80 13.09
CA ILE A 103 -7.71 12.10 12.30
C ILE A 103 -8.01 13.27 11.35
N ASN A 104 -7.02 14.13 11.09
CA ASN A 104 -7.18 15.23 10.15
C ASN A 104 -6.68 14.78 8.77
N ILE A 105 -7.52 14.89 7.74
CA ILE A 105 -7.20 14.61 6.35
C ILE A 105 -7.64 15.84 5.54
N ASP A 106 -6.70 16.44 4.81
CA ASP A 106 -6.93 17.66 4.01
C ASP A 106 -7.64 18.77 4.79
N ASP A 107 -7.09 19.05 5.98
CA ASP A 107 -7.56 20.03 6.95
C ASP A 107 -9.01 19.79 7.47
N THR A 108 -9.62 18.65 7.12
CA THR A 108 -10.93 18.16 7.62
C THR A 108 -10.76 17.04 8.63
N ASN A 109 -11.52 17.05 9.73
CA ASN A 109 -11.47 15.97 10.73
C ASN A 109 -12.44 14.83 10.37
N TYR A 110 -11.95 13.59 10.44
CA TYR A 110 -12.72 12.37 10.23
C TYR A 110 -12.69 11.49 11.47
N ALA A 111 -13.86 11.01 11.88
CA ALA A 111 -14.00 10.09 13.01
C ALA A 111 -13.47 8.70 12.67
N VAL A 112 -12.63 8.16 13.55
CA VAL A 112 -12.14 6.78 13.50
C VAL A 112 -13.01 5.95 14.44
N THR A 113 -13.45 4.77 14.01
CA THR A 113 -14.30 3.88 14.82
C THR A 113 -13.64 2.52 14.99
N ASN A 114 -13.53 2.03 16.22
CA ASN A 114 -12.86 0.76 16.56
C ASN A 114 -11.47 0.62 15.93
N GLY A 115 -10.69 1.69 15.93
CA GLY A 115 -9.35 1.74 15.35
C GLY A 115 -9.28 1.81 13.82
N VAL A 116 -10.39 1.84 13.09
CA VAL A 116 -10.37 1.89 11.61
C VAL A 116 -11.11 3.12 11.08
N LEU A 117 -10.51 3.75 10.07
CA LEU A 117 -11.17 4.73 9.19
C LEU A 117 -11.03 4.23 7.76
N THR A 118 -12.12 4.27 7.01
CA THR A 118 -12.11 4.17 5.54
C THR A 118 -12.74 5.42 4.95
N LEU A 119 -12.11 6.01 3.95
CA LEU A 119 -12.51 7.27 3.32
C LEU A 119 -12.23 7.23 1.82
N SER A 120 -13.21 7.60 0.99
CA SER A 120 -12.98 7.82 -0.43
C SER A 120 -12.31 9.19 -0.66
N LEU A 121 -11.20 9.18 -1.39
CA LEU A 121 -10.44 10.35 -1.80
C LEU A 121 -10.56 10.53 -3.31
N ASN A 122 -10.75 11.75 -3.77
CA ASN A 122 -10.63 12.09 -5.20
C ASN A 122 -9.15 12.00 -5.64
N ALA A 123 -8.89 12.08 -6.95
CA ALA A 123 -7.55 12.37 -7.44
C ALA A 123 -7.02 13.70 -6.88
N GLY A 124 -5.79 13.73 -6.38
CA GLY A 124 -5.18 14.94 -5.83
C GLY A 124 -4.00 14.69 -4.90
N THR A 125 -3.45 15.77 -4.35
CA THR A 125 -2.46 15.68 -3.25
C THR A 125 -3.18 15.74 -1.92
N HIS A 126 -2.88 14.78 -1.05
CA HIS A 126 -3.51 14.61 0.24
C HIS A 126 -2.49 14.74 1.38
N THR A 127 -2.97 15.14 2.55
CA THR A 127 -2.19 15.18 3.79
C THR A 127 -2.98 14.54 4.93
N ILE A 128 -2.33 13.65 5.69
CA ILE A 128 -2.83 13.11 6.96
C ILE A 128 -2.03 13.75 8.09
N LYS A 129 -2.74 14.42 9.01
CA LYS A 129 -2.19 15.17 10.13
C LYS A 129 -2.94 14.84 11.42
N LYS A 130 -2.42 15.35 12.54
CA LYS A 130 -3.07 15.25 13.84
C LYS A 130 -4.37 16.06 13.92
N SER A 131 -5.50 15.41 14.23
CA SER A 131 -6.60 16.04 14.97
C SER A 131 -6.36 15.83 16.48
N VAL A 132 -6.58 14.61 16.97
CA VAL A 132 -6.16 14.18 18.32
C VAL A 132 -4.90 13.32 18.26
N THR A 133 -4.28 13.04 19.42
CA THR A 133 -3.12 12.16 19.48
C THR A 133 -3.55 10.72 19.19
N ALA A 134 -2.92 10.06 18.21
CA ALA A 134 -3.21 8.69 17.80
C ALA A 134 -1.93 7.90 17.49
N ASN A 135 -2.04 6.59 17.27
CA ASN A 135 -0.94 5.74 16.84
C ASN A 135 -1.38 4.97 15.58
N LEU A 136 -0.77 5.26 14.43
CA LEU A 136 -1.13 4.68 13.13
C LEU A 136 -0.18 3.53 12.78
N TYR A 137 -0.73 2.34 12.50
CA TYR A 137 0.02 1.09 12.28
C TYR A 137 0.06 0.65 10.82
N TYR A 138 -0.95 1.03 10.03
CA TYR A 138 -1.08 0.60 8.63
C TYR A 138 -1.87 1.62 7.81
N ILE A 139 -1.50 1.77 6.55
CA ILE A 139 -2.17 2.59 5.52
C ILE A 139 -2.41 1.70 4.31
N GLU A 140 -3.60 1.79 3.74
CA GLU A 140 -3.96 1.19 2.46
C GLU A 140 -4.62 2.22 1.56
N LEU A 141 -4.31 2.20 0.26
CA LEU A 141 -5.03 2.91 -0.78
C LEU A 141 -5.40 1.90 -1.87
N ALA A 142 -6.69 1.68 -2.07
CA ALA A 142 -7.21 0.88 -3.17
C ALA A 142 -7.78 1.79 -4.26
N TYR A 143 -7.35 1.57 -5.50
CA TYR A 143 -7.91 2.15 -6.73
C TYR A 143 -8.83 1.12 -7.39
#